data_AF-A0A2V9PYT3-F1
#
_entry.id   AF-A0A2V9PYT3-F1
#
_cell.length_a   1.000
_cell.length_b   1.000
_cell.length_c   1.000
_cell.angle_alpha   90.00
_cell.angle_beta   90.00
_cell.angle_gamma   90.00
#
_symmetry.space_group_name_H-M   'P 1'
#
loop_
_entity.id
_entity.type
_entity.pdbx_description
1 polymer ?
#
loop_
_entity_poly.entity_id
_entity_poly.type
_entity_poly.pdbx_seq_one_letter_code
_entity_poly.pdbx_strand_id
1 'polypeptide(L)'
;MTPVPRTSAEPASAIAQELARLATSTEVKAAFEWFRNQETEFARWQLELARIPAPPFGETARADWLAERFRTLGLLKVHKDGIGNVFGSKLGPSTPMISISAHLDTVFPANTPLNIRQQGTKLSGPGISDNASGVTALLAIAGAFENFNLPHTASLLFIGNVGEEGEGDLRGMRHIFSDPKWKDSIQASVVLDGAGTDTIVAEALGSRRFEVTVRGPGGHSWSDFGAPNPIVVLGRAIQLFSQT
;
A
#
# COMPACT_ATOMS: atom_id res chain seq x y z
N MET A 1 30.78 -9.86 -3.22
CA MET A 1 30.33 -8.46 -3.31
C MET A 1 31.30 -7.62 -2.52
N THR A 2 32.09 -6.79 -3.20
CA THR A 2 32.98 -5.81 -2.57
C THR A 2 32.13 -4.73 -1.90
N PRO A 3 32.43 -4.27 -0.67
CA PRO A 3 31.65 -3.21 -0.04
C PRO A 3 31.82 -1.92 -0.85
N VAL A 4 30.71 -1.33 -1.26
CA VAL A 4 30.70 0.02 -1.86
C VAL A 4 31.20 1.00 -0.79
N PRO A 5 32.15 1.90 -1.10
CA PRO A 5 32.63 2.87 -0.12
C PRO A 5 31.48 3.76 0.32
N ARG A 6 31.28 3.93 1.63
CA ARG A 6 30.36 4.93 2.17
C ARG A 6 30.86 6.31 1.77
N THR A 7 30.21 6.93 0.80
CA THR A 7 30.43 8.33 0.42
C THR A 7 30.00 9.26 1.56
N SER A 8 30.96 10.08 1.98
CA SER A 8 30.97 11.34 2.77
C SER A 8 29.82 11.67 3.73
N ALA A 9 30.15 12.24 4.90
CA ALA A 9 29.21 12.74 5.92
C ALA A 9 28.43 14.02 5.51
N GLU A 10 28.72 14.61 4.35
CA GLU A 10 28.10 15.85 3.87
C GLU A 10 26.60 15.76 3.51
N PRO A 11 26.08 14.72 2.82
CA PRO A 11 24.67 14.62 2.45
C PRO A 11 23.75 14.55 3.67
N ALA A 12 24.18 13.86 4.73
CA ALA A 12 23.43 13.74 5.97
C ALA A 12 23.28 15.09 6.68
N SER A 13 24.31 15.94 6.67
CA SER A 13 24.25 17.28 7.24
C SER A 13 23.31 18.22 6.47
N ALA A 14 23.30 18.16 5.14
CA ALA A 14 22.41 18.96 4.31
C ALA A 14 20.93 18.56 4.49
N ILE A 15 20.65 17.25 4.55
CA ILE A 15 19.31 16.74 4.85
C ILE A 15 18.85 17.19 6.24
N ALA A 16 19.71 17.06 7.26
CA ALA A 16 19.38 17.49 8.62
C ALA A 16 19.08 18.99 8.71
N GLN A 17 19.86 19.83 8.00
CA GLN A 17 19.61 21.27 7.92
C GLN A 17 18.27 21.59 7.23
N GLU A 18 17.96 20.91 6.13
CA GLU A 18 16.69 21.09 5.42
C GLU A 18 15.51 20.65 6.28
N LEU A 19 15.62 19.53 6.99
CA LEU A 19 14.60 19.08 7.94
C LEU A 19 14.39 20.10 9.08
N ALA A 20 15.48 20.64 9.64
CA ALA A 20 15.39 21.68 10.65
C ALA A 20 14.70 22.94 10.10
N ARG A 21 15.02 23.34 8.86
CA ARG A 21 14.35 24.46 8.18
C ARG A 21 12.87 24.20 8.01
N LEU A 22 12.48 23.04 7.47
CA LEU A 22 11.09 22.64 7.28
C LEU A 22 10.33 22.57 8.61
N ALA A 23 10.92 22.02 9.66
CA ALA A 23 10.31 21.95 10.99
C ALA A 23 9.99 23.33 11.58
N THR A 24 10.69 24.38 11.14
CA THR A 24 10.42 25.76 11.57
C THR A 24 9.39 26.50 10.71
N SER A 25 9.03 26.00 9.52
CA SER A 25 8.06 26.62 8.60
C SER A 25 6.68 26.76 9.25
N THR A 26 6.07 27.93 9.04
CA THR A 26 4.71 28.24 9.49
C THR A 26 3.69 27.31 8.87
N GLU A 27 3.83 27.03 7.57
CA GLU A 27 2.93 26.16 6.80
C GLU A 27 3.02 24.70 7.28
N VAL A 28 4.24 24.20 7.56
CA VAL A 28 4.44 22.86 8.10
C VAL A 28 3.85 22.72 9.50
N LYS A 29 4.06 23.71 10.37
CA LYS A 29 3.47 23.73 11.72
C LYS A 29 1.94 23.79 11.66
N ALA A 30 1.39 24.64 10.79
CA ALA A 30 -0.05 24.75 10.58
C ALA A 30 -0.66 23.44 10.07
N ALA A 31 0.03 22.73 9.16
CA ALA A 31 -0.41 21.41 8.70
C ALA A 31 -0.43 20.36 9.82
N PHE A 32 0.57 20.37 10.72
CA PHE A 32 0.56 19.48 11.90
C PHE A 32 -0.53 19.81 12.90
N GLU A 33 -0.80 21.09 13.15
CA GLU A 33 -1.94 21.51 13.97
C GLU A 33 -3.27 21.10 13.33
N TRP A 34 -3.38 21.25 12.00
CA TRP A 34 -4.53 20.79 11.25
C TRP A 34 -4.76 19.29 11.38
N PHE A 35 -3.71 18.46 11.26
CA PHE A 35 -3.84 17.01 11.48
C PHE A 35 -4.43 16.67 12.85
N ARG A 36 -3.97 17.35 13.92
CA ARG A 36 -4.52 17.14 15.28
C ARG A 36 -5.99 17.54 15.34
N ASN A 37 -6.37 18.64 14.70
CA ASN A 37 -7.75 19.11 14.67
C ASN A 37 -8.67 18.23 13.79
N GLN A 38 -8.12 17.44 12.87
CA GLN A 38 -8.86 16.54 11.99
C GLN A 38 -8.94 15.09 12.50
N GLU A 39 -8.46 14.79 13.71
CA GLU A 39 -8.41 13.42 14.25
C GLU A 39 -9.75 12.68 14.13
N THR A 40 -10.86 13.32 14.51
CA THR A 40 -12.21 12.76 14.41
C THR A 40 -12.62 12.45 12.96
N GLU A 41 -12.24 13.32 12.02
CA GLU A 41 -12.57 13.17 10.60
C GLU A 41 -11.75 12.05 9.96
N PHE A 42 -10.45 11.95 10.30
CA PHE A 42 -9.60 10.87 9.83
C PHE A 42 -10.04 9.52 10.40
N ALA A 43 -10.41 9.47 11.68
CA ALA A 43 -11.01 8.27 12.27
C ALA A 43 -12.31 7.88 11.55
N ARG A 44 -13.16 8.85 11.18
CA ARG A 44 -14.36 8.60 10.38
C ARG A 44 -14.02 8.01 9.02
N TRP A 45 -13.05 8.58 8.29
CA TRP A 45 -12.61 8.04 7.00
C TRP A 45 -12.07 6.62 7.10
N GLN A 46 -11.23 6.34 8.11
CA GLN A 46 -10.68 5.01 8.35
C GLN A 46 -11.79 3.99 8.63
N LEU A 47 -12.78 4.36 9.47
CA LEU A 47 -13.94 3.54 9.78
C LEU A 47 -14.84 3.31 8.55
N GLU A 48 -15.07 4.34 7.73
CA GLU A 48 -15.86 4.23 6.50
C GLU A 48 -15.21 3.27 5.51
N LEU A 49 -13.93 3.47 5.24
CA LEU A 49 -13.17 2.64 4.30
C LEU A 49 -13.08 1.19 4.79
N ALA A 50 -12.77 0.98 6.08
CA ALA A 50 -12.66 -0.35 6.66
C ALA A 50 -13.98 -1.13 6.67
N ARG A 51 -15.13 -0.45 6.56
CA ARG A 51 -16.45 -1.10 6.42
C ARG A 51 -16.76 -1.57 5.00
N ILE A 52 -15.93 -1.21 4.02
CA ILE A 52 -16.07 -1.67 2.64
C ILE A 52 -15.23 -2.95 2.49
N PRO A 53 -15.82 -4.11 2.19
CA PRO A 53 -15.07 -5.32 1.86
C PRO A 53 -14.25 -5.11 0.59
N ALA A 54 -12.99 -5.54 0.61
CA ALA A 54 -12.10 -5.50 -0.54
C ALA A 54 -11.09 -6.65 -0.45
N PRO A 55 -11.50 -7.90 -0.70
CA PRO A 55 -10.51 -8.96 -0.95
C PRO A 55 -9.66 -8.60 -2.18
N PRO A 56 -8.52 -9.27 -2.43
CA PRO A 56 -7.83 -9.16 -3.70
C PRO A 56 -8.81 -9.41 -4.86
N PHE A 57 -8.74 -8.59 -5.91
CA PHE A 57 -9.66 -8.56 -7.06
C PHE A 57 -11.08 -8.02 -6.77
N GLY A 58 -11.40 -7.64 -5.53
CA GLY A 58 -12.69 -7.07 -5.11
C GLY A 58 -12.61 -5.59 -4.72
N GLU A 59 -11.61 -4.85 -5.16
CA GLU A 59 -11.25 -3.54 -4.61
C GLU A 59 -12.10 -2.37 -5.14
N THR A 60 -12.93 -2.60 -6.16
CA THR A 60 -13.65 -1.54 -6.91
C THR A 60 -14.38 -0.54 -6.01
N ALA A 61 -15.09 -1.02 -4.99
CA ALA A 61 -15.84 -0.14 -4.10
C ALA A 61 -14.94 0.80 -3.27
N ARG A 62 -13.78 0.30 -2.80
CA ARG A 62 -12.79 1.14 -2.11
C ARG A 62 -12.09 2.09 -3.08
N ALA A 63 -11.83 1.64 -4.31
CA ALA A 63 -11.25 2.48 -5.36
C ALA A 63 -12.18 3.66 -5.72
N ASP A 64 -13.49 3.41 -5.84
CA ASP A 64 -14.49 4.46 -6.08
C ASP A 64 -14.58 5.43 -4.90
N TRP A 65 -14.60 4.90 -3.68
CA TRP A 65 -14.60 5.71 -2.46
C TRP A 65 -13.36 6.63 -2.40
N LEU A 66 -12.16 6.10 -2.68
CA LEU A 66 -10.93 6.88 -2.64
C LEU A 66 -10.91 7.94 -3.75
N ALA A 67 -11.30 7.58 -4.97
CA ALA A 67 -11.35 8.52 -6.09
C ALA A 67 -12.27 9.70 -5.78
N GLU A 68 -13.41 9.46 -5.13
CA GLU A 68 -14.31 10.54 -4.75
C GLU A 68 -13.72 11.45 -3.67
N ARG A 69 -13.00 10.89 -2.70
CA ARG A 69 -12.29 11.67 -1.68
C ARG A 69 -11.16 12.50 -2.31
N PHE A 70 -10.40 11.95 -3.26
CA PHE A 70 -9.41 12.72 -4.03
C PHE A 70 -10.04 13.90 -4.78
N ARG A 71 -11.21 13.71 -5.42
CA ARG A 71 -11.93 14.81 -6.08
C ARG A 71 -12.41 15.86 -5.08
N THR A 72 -12.96 15.42 -3.95
CA THR A 72 -13.44 16.31 -2.88
C THR A 72 -12.32 17.17 -2.31
N LEU A 73 -11.11 16.61 -2.19
CA LEU A 73 -9.92 17.33 -1.76
C LEU A 73 -9.39 18.33 -2.80
N GLY A 74 -9.85 18.26 -4.05
CA GLY A 74 -9.40 19.15 -5.12
C GLY A 74 -8.19 18.65 -5.92
N LEU A 75 -7.75 17.40 -5.72
CA LEU A 75 -6.63 16.85 -6.47
C LEU A 75 -6.88 16.89 -7.98
N LEU A 76 -5.82 17.11 -8.75
CA LEU A 76 -5.87 17.12 -10.20
C LEU A 76 -5.77 15.70 -10.77
N LYS A 77 -6.25 15.53 -12.01
CA LYS A 77 -6.11 14.29 -12.80
C LYS A 77 -6.59 13.03 -12.07
N VAL A 78 -7.68 13.14 -11.28
CA VAL A 78 -8.22 11.99 -10.56
C VAL A 78 -8.82 10.98 -11.54
N HIS A 79 -8.25 9.78 -11.60
CA HIS A 79 -8.70 8.71 -12.49
C HIS A 79 -8.39 7.33 -11.91
N LYS A 80 -9.00 6.31 -12.51
CA LYS A 80 -8.64 4.90 -12.29
C LYS A 80 -8.01 4.33 -13.55
N ASP A 81 -7.04 3.43 -13.42
CA ASP A 81 -6.54 2.67 -14.56
C ASP A 81 -7.43 1.45 -14.88
N GLY A 82 -7.02 0.67 -15.88
CA GLY A 82 -7.78 -0.49 -16.37
C GLY A 82 -7.86 -1.65 -15.39
N ILE A 83 -7.07 -1.64 -14.31
CA ILE A 83 -7.03 -2.73 -13.34
C ILE A 83 -7.56 -2.33 -11.96
N GLY A 84 -7.86 -1.05 -11.77
CA GLY A 84 -8.51 -0.50 -10.58
C GLY A 84 -7.62 0.38 -9.69
N ASN A 85 -6.35 0.63 -10.02
CA ASN A 85 -5.54 1.58 -9.27
C ASN A 85 -6.15 2.99 -9.39
N VAL A 86 -6.14 3.75 -8.31
CA VAL A 86 -6.65 5.13 -8.25
C VAL A 86 -5.48 6.09 -8.21
N PHE A 87 -5.54 7.16 -8.99
CA PHE A 87 -4.52 8.19 -9.05
C PHE A 87 -5.11 9.56 -8.74
N GLY A 88 -4.33 10.43 -8.10
CA GLY A 88 -4.56 11.86 -7.97
C GLY A 88 -3.23 12.60 -7.92
N SER A 89 -3.18 13.86 -8.37
CA SER A 89 -1.91 14.59 -8.49
C SER A 89 -1.94 15.98 -7.89
N LYS A 90 -0.83 16.35 -7.23
CA LYS A 90 -0.46 17.73 -6.91
C LYS A 90 0.73 18.12 -7.79
N LEU A 91 0.57 19.17 -8.59
CA LEU A 91 1.66 19.61 -9.46
C LEU A 91 2.69 20.42 -8.67
N GLY A 92 3.95 20.02 -8.80
CA GLY A 92 5.12 20.79 -8.37
C GLY A 92 5.79 21.47 -9.57
N PRO A 93 6.75 22.39 -9.33
CA PRO A 93 7.45 23.12 -10.38
C PRO A 93 8.38 22.25 -11.24
N SER A 94 8.75 21.04 -10.83
CA SER A 94 9.65 20.16 -11.58
C SER A 94 9.05 18.80 -11.95
N THR A 95 9.71 18.18 -12.93
CA THR A 95 9.73 16.73 -13.16
C THR A 95 11.11 16.22 -12.72
N PRO A 96 11.27 14.99 -12.18
CA PRO A 96 10.31 13.87 -12.08
C PRO A 96 9.37 13.96 -10.85
N MET A 97 8.49 12.96 -10.71
CA MET A 97 7.46 12.87 -9.68
C MET A 97 7.89 12.01 -8.48
N ILE A 98 7.29 12.27 -7.33
CA ILE A 98 7.33 11.38 -6.16
C ILE A 98 5.94 10.77 -5.99
N SER A 99 5.86 9.44 -5.89
CA SER A 99 4.59 8.78 -5.59
C SER A 99 4.43 8.54 -4.09
N ILE A 100 3.20 8.66 -3.60
CA ILE A 100 2.82 8.27 -2.25
C ILE A 100 1.66 7.29 -2.41
N SER A 101 1.78 6.08 -1.87
CA SER A 101 0.81 5.01 -2.13
C SER A 101 0.34 4.30 -0.87
N ALA A 102 -0.88 3.78 -0.93
CA ALA A 102 -1.42 2.82 0.04
C ALA A 102 -2.30 1.81 -0.71
N HIS A 103 -2.30 0.54 -0.31
CA HIS A 103 -3.11 -0.46 -0.99
C HIS A 103 -4.56 -0.48 -0.49
N LEU A 104 -5.46 -0.88 -1.39
CA LEU A 104 -6.90 -0.83 -1.17
C LEU A 104 -7.46 -2.15 -0.69
N ASP A 105 -6.89 -3.26 -1.15
CA ASP A 105 -7.30 -4.60 -0.77
C ASP A 105 -6.96 -4.95 0.68
N THR A 106 -7.49 -6.08 1.13
CA THR A 106 -7.27 -6.67 2.44
C THR A 106 -7.19 -8.18 2.28
N VAL A 107 -6.54 -8.88 3.19
CA VAL A 107 -6.51 -10.36 3.22
C VAL A 107 -7.87 -11.05 3.44
N PHE A 108 -8.92 -10.31 3.78
CA PHE A 108 -10.17 -10.90 4.23
C PHE A 108 -11.11 -11.26 3.07
N PRO A 109 -11.71 -12.47 3.05
CA PRO A 109 -12.74 -12.83 2.09
C PRO A 109 -13.92 -11.85 2.08
N ALA A 110 -14.58 -11.69 0.93
CA ALA A 110 -15.69 -10.74 0.74
C ALA A 110 -16.81 -10.84 1.79
N ASN A 111 -17.10 -12.05 2.26
CA ASN A 111 -18.18 -12.32 3.22
C ASN A 111 -17.73 -12.24 4.70
N THR A 112 -16.50 -11.79 4.97
CA THR A 112 -15.99 -11.66 6.33
C THR A 112 -16.82 -10.63 7.10
N PRO A 113 -17.39 -10.99 8.26
CA PRO A 113 -18.09 -10.02 9.11
C PRO A 113 -17.11 -8.97 9.64
N LEU A 114 -17.11 -7.78 9.04
CA LEU A 114 -16.12 -6.75 9.34
C LEU A 114 -16.27 -6.21 10.78
N ASN A 115 -17.49 -6.01 11.28
CA ASN A 115 -17.75 -5.63 12.68
C ASN A 115 -16.85 -4.48 13.18
N ILE A 116 -16.59 -3.47 12.34
CA ILE A 116 -15.68 -2.37 12.63
C ILE A 116 -16.19 -1.54 13.81
N ARG A 117 -15.36 -1.35 14.84
CA ARG A 117 -15.71 -0.67 16.09
C ARG A 117 -14.72 0.41 16.45
N GLN A 118 -15.23 1.41 17.16
CA GLN A 118 -14.45 2.42 17.87
C GLN A 118 -14.75 2.33 19.37
N GLN A 119 -13.71 2.27 20.20
CA GLN A 119 -13.78 2.28 21.66
C GLN A 119 -12.82 3.36 22.16
N GLY A 120 -13.36 4.54 22.49
CA GLY A 120 -12.53 5.73 22.74
C GLY A 120 -11.70 6.07 21.50
N THR A 121 -10.38 6.14 21.67
CA THR A 121 -9.41 6.40 20.58
C THR A 121 -9.01 5.13 19.82
N LYS A 122 -9.41 3.94 20.27
CA LYS A 122 -9.04 2.68 19.63
C LYS A 122 -10.03 2.30 18.55
N LEU A 123 -9.54 2.19 17.31
CA LEU A 123 -10.26 1.59 16.19
C LEU A 123 -9.89 0.10 16.07
N SER A 124 -10.87 -0.76 15.76
CA SER A 124 -10.63 -2.20 15.65
C SER A 124 -11.55 -2.86 14.64
N GLY A 125 -11.02 -3.81 13.89
CA GLY A 125 -11.74 -4.63 12.91
C GLY A 125 -10.82 -5.09 11.77
N PRO A 126 -11.26 -6.05 10.95
CA PRO A 126 -10.54 -6.49 9.75
C PRO A 126 -10.27 -5.31 8.83
N GLY A 127 -9.02 -5.16 8.40
CA GLY A 127 -8.62 -4.12 7.46
C GLY A 127 -8.36 -2.73 8.08
N ILE A 128 -8.55 -2.55 9.40
CA ILE A 128 -8.41 -1.23 10.04
C ILE A 128 -6.97 -0.73 10.02
N SER A 129 -6.03 -1.58 10.39
CA SER A 129 -4.60 -1.23 10.42
C SER A 129 -3.90 -1.55 9.11
N ASP A 130 -4.47 -2.47 8.32
CA ASP A 130 -3.86 -3.01 7.12
C ASP A 130 -4.95 -3.15 6.05
N ASN A 131 -5.19 -2.14 5.23
CA ASN A 131 -4.45 -0.87 5.22
C ASN A 131 -5.36 0.37 5.16
N ALA A 132 -6.49 0.33 5.86
CA ALA A 132 -7.34 1.51 5.96
C ALA A 132 -6.61 2.69 6.62
N SER A 133 -5.72 2.46 7.58
CA SER A 133 -4.85 3.50 8.16
C SER A 133 -3.94 4.15 7.13
N GLY A 134 -3.27 3.38 6.27
CA GLY A 134 -2.39 3.93 5.23
C GLY A 134 -3.16 4.72 4.20
N VAL A 135 -4.35 4.26 3.78
CA VAL A 135 -5.22 5.02 2.87
C VAL A 135 -5.76 6.30 3.52
N THR A 136 -6.08 6.28 4.82
CA THR A 136 -6.44 7.49 5.56
C THR A 136 -5.26 8.45 5.67
N ALA A 137 -4.04 7.96 5.93
CA ALA A 137 -2.83 8.77 5.94
C ALA A 137 -2.54 9.37 4.55
N LEU A 138 -2.77 8.62 3.48
CA LEU A 138 -2.66 9.09 2.10
C LEU A 138 -3.59 10.29 1.85
N LEU A 139 -4.86 10.17 2.27
CA LEU A 139 -5.84 11.25 2.18
C LEU A 139 -5.47 12.46 3.04
N ALA A 140 -4.99 12.24 4.27
CA ALA A 140 -4.55 13.31 5.15
C ALA A 140 -3.39 14.09 4.54
N ILE A 141 -2.36 13.40 4.03
CA ILE A 141 -1.21 14.01 3.37
C ILE A 141 -1.65 14.79 2.12
N ALA A 142 -2.50 14.20 1.28
CA ALA A 142 -3.05 14.88 0.12
C ALA A 142 -3.81 16.16 0.50
N GLY A 143 -4.68 16.07 1.51
CA GLY A 143 -5.42 17.23 2.04
C GLY A 143 -4.51 18.30 2.62
N ALA A 144 -3.38 17.94 3.24
CA ALA A 144 -2.40 18.92 3.73
C ALA A 144 -1.73 19.69 2.57
N PHE A 145 -1.38 19.02 1.47
CA PHE A 145 -0.83 19.68 0.29
C PHE A 145 -1.83 20.54 -0.48
N GLU A 146 -3.13 20.26 -0.37
CA GLU A 146 -4.19 21.09 -0.96
C GLU A 146 -4.55 22.29 -0.08
N ASN A 147 -4.60 22.11 1.25
CA ASN A 147 -4.99 23.17 2.19
C ASN A 147 -3.86 24.12 2.56
N PHE A 148 -2.60 23.69 2.45
CA PHE A 148 -1.43 24.47 2.85
C PHE A 148 -0.43 24.55 1.70
N ASN A 149 0.27 25.69 1.59
CA ASN A 149 1.32 25.88 0.59
C ASN A 149 2.64 25.22 1.04
N LEU A 150 2.60 23.91 1.25
CA LEU A 150 3.76 23.15 1.71
C LEU A 150 4.87 23.18 0.64
N PRO A 151 6.14 23.41 1.02
CA PRO A 151 7.24 23.46 0.07
C PRO A 151 7.47 22.08 -0.56
N HIS A 152 7.36 22.01 -1.88
CA HIS A 152 7.68 20.81 -2.68
C HIS A 152 8.13 21.23 -4.08
N THR A 153 9.14 20.55 -4.62
CA THR A 153 9.66 20.80 -5.97
C THR A 153 9.12 19.77 -6.95
N ALA A 154 9.14 18.49 -6.56
CA ALA A 154 8.59 17.41 -7.36
C ALA A 154 7.06 17.47 -7.39
N SER A 155 6.47 17.10 -8.52
CA SER A 155 5.03 16.77 -8.55
C SER A 155 4.76 15.52 -7.71
N LEU A 156 3.66 15.54 -6.97
CA LEU A 156 3.24 14.43 -6.11
C LEU A 156 2.14 13.63 -6.79
N LEU A 157 2.30 12.31 -6.80
CA LEU A 157 1.32 11.36 -7.33
C LEU A 157 0.79 10.48 -6.19
N PHE A 158 -0.45 10.69 -5.80
CA PHE A 158 -1.13 9.90 -4.79
C PHE A 158 -1.78 8.67 -5.45
N ILE A 159 -1.51 7.48 -4.91
CA ILE A 159 -1.92 6.22 -5.52
C ILE A 159 -2.64 5.33 -4.50
N GLY A 160 -3.88 4.96 -4.79
CA GLY A 160 -4.52 3.81 -4.16
C GLY A 160 -4.31 2.58 -5.02
N ASN A 161 -3.40 1.67 -4.67
CA ASN A 161 -3.09 0.50 -5.50
C ASN A 161 -3.93 -0.72 -5.12
N VAL A 162 -4.21 -1.58 -6.10
CA VAL A 162 -5.00 -2.81 -5.91
C VAL A 162 -4.11 -4.06 -5.80
N GLY A 163 -4.61 -5.13 -5.20
CA GLY A 163 -3.99 -6.44 -5.19
C GLY A 163 -2.56 -6.47 -4.65
N GLU A 164 -2.30 -5.81 -3.54
CA GLU A 164 -1.04 -6.00 -2.79
C GLU A 164 -1.00 -7.42 -2.21
N GLU A 165 -2.11 -7.81 -1.60
CA GLU A 165 -2.22 -8.90 -0.63
C GLU A 165 -2.40 -10.26 -1.29
N GLY A 166 -1.92 -11.32 -0.62
CA GLY A 166 -2.24 -12.71 -0.99
C GLY A 166 -2.10 -12.96 -2.48
N GLU A 167 -3.11 -13.56 -3.13
CA GLU A 167 -3.14 -13.85 -4.58
C GLU A 167 -3.07 -12.60 -5.49
N GLY A 168 -3.20 -11.39 -4.94
CA GLY A 168 -2.96 -10.14 -5.66
C GLY A 168 -1.52 -10.00 -6.16
N ASP A 169 -0.53 -10.52 -5.42
CA ASP A 169 0.89 -10.55 -5.82
C ASP A 169 1.44 -9.19 -6.29
N LEU A 170 1.13 -8.11 -5.55
CA LEU A 170 1.51 -6.74 -5.90
C LEU A 170 0.99 -6.29 -7.28
N ARG A 171 -0.13 -6.85 -7.76
CA ARG A 171 -0.67 -6.62 -9.12
C ARG A 171 -0.77 -5.15 -9.47
N GLY A 172 -1.25 -4.32 -8.55
CA GLY A 172 -1.39 -2.88 -8.74
C GLY A 172 -0.08 -2.20 -9.09
N MET A 173 0.92 -2.34 -8.21
CA MET A 173 2.23 -1.73 -8.38
C MET A 173 3.01 -2.34 -9.55
N ARG A 174 2.93 -3.65 -9.77
CA ARG A 174 3.51 -4.30 -10.95
C ARG A 174 2.94 -3.75 -12.25
N HIS A 175 1.64 -3.53 -12.31
CA HIS A 175 1.00 -2.94 -13.48
C HIS A 175 1.48 -1.50 -13.71
N ILE A 176 1.49 -0.66 -12.66
CA ILE A 176 1.98 0.72 -12.72
C ILE A 176 3.40 0.76 -13.29
N PHE A 177 4.32 -0.02 -12.73
CA PHE A 177 5.72 0.00 -13.15
C PHE A 177 6.01 -0.83 -14.42
N SER A 178 5.01 -1.51 -14.99
CA SER A 178 5.12 -2.10 -16.33
C SER A 178 4.90 -1.05 -17.44
N ASP A 179 4.25 0.06 -17.14
CA ASP A 179 4.05 1.18 -18.05
C ASP A 179 5.26 2.15 -17.99
N PRO A 180 5.98 2.36 -19.10
CA PRO A 180 7.10 3.31 -19.17
C PRO A 180 6.73 4.72 -18.72
N LYS A 181 5.48 5.16 -18.95
CA LYS A 181 5.01 6.48 -18.52
C LYS A 181 5.22 6.69 -17.02
N TRP A 182 4.86 5.70 -16.20
CA TRP A 182 5.01 5.79 -14.76
C TRP A 182 6.43 5.43 -14.31
N LYS A 183 6.98 4.35 -14.87
CA LYS A 183 8.33 3.87 -14.55
C LYS A 183 9.41 4.92 -14.75
N ASP A 184 9.34 5.68 -15.84
CA ASP A 184 10.37 6.67 -16.18
C ASP A 184 10.11 8.04 -15.51
N SER A 185 8.89 8.27 -15.02
CA SER A 185 8.49 9.55 -14.42
C SER A 185 8.50 9.56 -12.89
N ILE A 186 8.39 8.41 -12.22
CA ILE A 186 8.41 8.27 -10.76
C ILE A 186 9.85 8.01 -10.29
N GLN A 187 10.45 8.97 -9.59
CA GLN A 187 11.83 8.85 -9.10
C GLN A 187 11.91 8.12 -7.75
N ALA A 188 10.87 8.27 -6.93
CA ALA A 188 10.78 7.66 -5.61
C ALA A 188 9.33 7.35 -5.26
N SER A 189 9.14 6.31 -4.46
CA SER A 189 7.83 5.89 -3.95
C SER A 189 7.87 5.80 -2.43
N VAL A 190 6.96 6.50 -1.77
CA VAL A 190 6.70 6.37 -0.33
C VAL A 190 5.45 5.50 -0.18
N VAL A 191 5.60 4.34 0.45
CA VAL A 191 4.49 3.40 0.68
C VAL A 191 4.03 3.55 2.13
N LEU A 192 2.74 3.84 2.30
CA LEU A 192 2.08 3.97 3.59
C LEU A 192 1.42 2.62 3.90
N ASP A 193 2.07 1.85 4.74
CA ASP A 193 1.66 0.48 5.06
C ASP A 193 2.05 0.08 6.48
N GLY A 194 1.25 -0.81 7.07
CA GLY A 194 1.47 -1.37 8.39
C GLY A 194 0.90 -0.55 9.55
N ALA A 195 1.12 -1.09 10.76
CA ALA A 195 0.48 -0.64 12.00
C ALA A 195 1.28 0.41 12.81
N GLY A 196 2.44 0.85 12.33
CA GLY A 196 3.37 1.68 13.11
C GLY A 196 4.05 2.76 12.30
N THR A 197 4.52 3.80 12.99
CA THR A 197 5.20 4.97 12.41
C THR A 197 6.68 5.05 12.76
N ASP A 198 7.19 4.07 13.52
CA ASP A 198 8.50 4.16 14.18
C ASP A 198 9.65 3.67 13.30
N THR A 199 9.36 3.04 12.16
CA THR A 199 10.36 2.40 11.31
C THR A 199 10.10 2.71 9.83
N ILE A 200 11.16 3.07 9.12
CA ILE A 200 11.17 3.19 7.66
C ILE A 200 11.84 1.94 7.10
N VAL A 201 11.11 1.19 6.28
CA VAL A 201 11.62 0.01 5.59
C VAL A 201 12.03 0.41 4.18
N ALA A 202 13.34 0.37 3.89
CA ALA A 202 13.90 0.72 2.58
C ALA A 202 14.30 -0.50 1.73
N GLU A 203 14.25 -1.70 2.31
CA GLU A 203 14.58 -2.96 1.65
C GLU A 203 13.50 -4.00 1.98
N ALA A 204 13.06 -4.74 0.97
CA ALA A 204 12.02 -5.76 1.10
C ALA A 204 12.59 -7.15 0.75
N LEU A 205 12.01 -8.19 1.37
CA LEU A 205 12.31 -9.56 0.99
C LEU A 205 11.64 -9.89 -0.35
N GLY A 206 12.43 -10.36 -1.30
CA GLY A 206 11.89 -10.87 -2.56
C GLY A 206 11.09 -12.15 -2.33
N SER A 207 9.92 -12.24 -2.96
CA SER A 207 9.07 -13.44 -2.94
C SER A 207 8.95 -14.05 -4.33
N ARG A 208 9.04 -15.38 -4.41
CA ARG A 208 8.73 -16.16 -5.61
C ARG A 208 7.63 -17.14 -5.26
N ARG A 209 6.57 -17.14 -6.04
CA ARG A 209 5.41 -18.01 -5.85
C ARG A 209 5.36 -19.04 -6.96
N PHE A 210 5.09 -20.29 -6.56
CA PHE A 210 5.04 -21.43 -7.46
C PHE A 210 3.74 -22.18 -7.23
N GLU A 211 3.01 -22.47 -8.30
CA GLU A 211 1.92 -23.43 -8.27
C GLU A 211 2.46 -24.79 -8.77
N VAL A 212 2.33 -25.82 -7.94
CA VAL A 212 2.76 -27.19 -8.29
C VAL A 212 1.55 -28.11 -8.22
N THR A 213 1.14 -28.64 -9.38
CA THR A 213 0.02 -29.58 -9.48
C THR A 213 0.54 -31.01 -9.67
N VAL A 214 0.21 -31.91 -8.73
CA VAL A 214 0.46 -33.36 -8.85
C VAL A 214 -0.84 -34.07 -9.18
N ARG A 215 -0.86 -34.85 -10.26
CA ARG A 215 -2.03 -35.63 -10.71
C ARG A 215 -1.72 -37.12 -10.64
N GLY A 216 -2.73 -37.92 -10.32
CA GLY A 216 -2.64 -39.38 -10.26
C GLY A 216 -4.01 -40.01 -10.35
N PRO A 217 -4.09 -41.35 -10.41
CA PRO A 217 -5.36 -42.06 -10.50
C PRO A 217 -6.21 -41.84 -9.24
N GLY A 218 -7.53 -41.76 -9.42
CA GLY A 218 -8.48 -41.96 -8.32
C GLY A 218 -8.67 -43.45 -8.01
N GLY A 219 -9.33 -43.78 -6.90
CA GLY A 219 -9.61 -45.17 -6.56
C GLY A 219 -10.27 -45.35 -5.20
N HIS A 220 -10.86 -46.51 -4.99
CA HIS A 220 -11.38 -46.93 -3.69
C HIS A 220 -10.23 -47.48 -2.85
N SER A 221 -10.14 -47.05 -1.59
CA SER A 221 -8.98 -47.31 -0.70
C SER A 221 -8.64 -48.80 -0.52
N TRP A 222 -9.65 -49.68 -0.63
CA TRP A 222 -9.46 -51.13 -0.54
C TRP A 222 -9.04 -51.78 -1.87
N SER A 223 -9.75 -51.52 -2.97
CA SER A 223 -9.53 -52.23 -4.24
C SER A 223 -8.30 -51.74 -4.98
N ASP A 224 -7.94 -50.47 -4.78
CA ASP A 224 -6.84 -49.81 -5.49
C ASP A 224 -5.62 -49.59 -4.58
N PHE A 225 -5.47 -50.43 -3.54
CA PHE A 225 -4.29 -50.40 -2.67
C PHE A 225 -2.99 -50.55 -3.49
N GLY A 226 -2.04 -49.66 -3.25
CA GLY A 226 -0.76 -49.61 -3.97
C GLY A 226 -0.76 -48.69 -5.19
N ALA A 227 -1.91 -48.15 -5.61
CA ALA A 227 -1.95 -47.11 -6.64
C ALA A 227 -1.19 -45.85 -6.19
N PRO A 228 -0.50 -45.14 -7.10
CA PRO A 228 0.17 -43.89 -6.77
C PRO A 228 -0.80 -42.85 -6.20
N ASN A 229 -0.49 -42.34 -5.00
CA ASN A 229 -1.30 -41.33 -4.33
C ASN A 229 -0.64 -39.94 -4.47
N PRO A 230 -1.24 -38.99 -5.20
CA PRO A 230 -0.73 -37.62 -5.34
C PRO A 230 -0.46 -36.91 -4.02
N ILE A 231 -1.24 -37.20 -2.97
CA ILE A 231 -1.07 -36.61 -1.63
C ILE A 231 0.26 -37.06 -1.03
N VAL A 232 0.64 -38.32 -1.18
CA VAL A 232 1.92 -38.86 -0.66
C VAL A 232 3.09 -38.23 -1.41
N VAL A 233 2.98 -38.08 -2.73
CA VAL A 233 4.01 -37.43 -3.55
C VAL A 233 4.15 -35.97 -3.16
N LEU A 234 3.05 -35.23 -3.01
CA LEU A 234 3.05 -33.83 -2.60
C LEU A 234 3.66 -33.66 -1.20
N GLY A 235 3.32 -34.53 -0.24
CA GLY A 235 3.91 -34.52 1.10
C GLY A 235 5.43 -34.66 1.09
N ARG A 236 5.97 -35.55 0.24
CA ARG A 236 7.42 -35.69 0.06
C ARG A 236 8.05 -34.47 -0.60
N ALA A 237 7.39 -33.90 -1.62
CA ALA A 237 7.88 -32.69 -2.28
C ALA A 237 7.97 -31.51 -1.31
N ILE A 238 6.96 -31.31 -0.45
CA ILE A 238 6.97 -30.26 0.58
C ILE A 238 8.12 -30.47 1.57
N GLN A 239 8.31 -31.69 2.07
CA GLN A 239 9.41 -31.99 3.00
C GLN A 239 10.78 -31.66 2.38
N LEU A 240 11.00 -32.08 1.13
CA LEU A 240 12.25 -31.80 0.42
C LEU A 240 12.46 -30.30 0.21
N PHE A 241 11.39 -29.57 -0.16
CA PHE A 241 11.47 -28.13 -0.37
C PHE A 241 11.76 -27.35 0.92
N SER A 242 11.21 -27.78 2.06
CA SER A 242 11.48 -27.11 3.35
C SER A 242 12.92 -27.23 3.86
N GLN A 243 13.74 -28.06 3.22
CA GLN A 243 15.13 -28.32 3.60
C GLN A 243 16.15 -27.54 2.73
N THR A 244 15.69 -26.81 1.71
CA THR A 244 16.53 -25.96 0.86
C THR A 244 16.72 -24.58 1.47
#